data_AF-A0A815G990-F1
#
_entry.id   AF-A0A815G990-F1
#
_cell.length_a   1.000
_cell.length_b   1.000
_cell.length_c   1.000
_cell.angle_alpha   90.00
_cell.angle_beta   90.00
_cell.angle_gamma   90.00
#
_symmetry.space_group_name_H-M   'P 1'
#
loop_
_entity.id
_entity.type
_entity.pdbx_description
1 polymer ?
#
loop_
_entity_poly.entity_id
_entity_poly.type
_entity_poly.pdbx_seq_one_letter_code
_entity_poly.pdbx_strand_id
1 'polypeptide(L)'
;MGTDIFVLLGSQFGQPVGQMLYNSLGRNGATTLFFFLFLGFVFNCANLAFAATRNMFAFSRDGGFPFSTLLRVLNVQKTPIRCIWTCCFISIIIGLLMLANITAITSVFNTSIIAMYFAYMTPIISRIIWKDITPGVFYLGRFSFINSIAAVLWMVFIVILLFFPSYQTLNAEQMNYAIVVVGFVFIFCLLYYYLPKYGGKTFFHGPVRTIDSNETVPMETIITRH
;
A
#
# COMPACT_ATOMS: atom_id res chain seq x y z
N MET A 1 -17.18 -34.98 4.93
CA MET A 1 -17.13 -33.53 4.69
C MET A 1 -18.25 -32.93 5.54
N GLY A 2 -17.93 -32.38 6.70
CA GLY A 2 -18.94 -31.81 7.61
C GLY A 2 -19.49 -30.52 7.00
N THR A 3 -20.78 -30.52 6.65
CA THR A 3 -21.51 -29.40 6.05
C THR A 3 -21.91 -28.31 7.06
N ASP A 4 -21.52 -28.47 8.33
CA ASP A 4 -21.93 -27.58 9.41
C ASP A 4 -20.96 -26.40 9.59
N ILE A 5 -21.33 -25.27 8.99
CA ILE A 5 -20.63 -23.98 9.06
C ILE A 5 -20.39 -23.54 10.53
N PHE A 6 -21.31 -23.89 11.43
CA PHE A 6 -21.22 -23.58 12.86
C PHE A 6 -20.11 -24.34 13.60
N VAL A 7 -19.79 -25.58 13.19
CA VAL A 7 -18.68 -26.36 13.76
C VAL A 7 -17.33 -25.82 13.30
N LEU A 8 -17.25 -25.27 12.09
CA LEU A 8 -16.04 -24.63 11.56
C LEU A 8 -15.76 -23.28 12.25
N LEU A 9 -16.81 -22.50 12.54
CA LEU A 9 -16.72 -21.20 13.22
C LEU A 9 -16.41 -21.34 14.73
N GLY A 10 -16.86 -22.42 15.38
CA GLY A 10 -16.61 -22.71 16.80
C GLY A 10 -15.41 -23.62 17.08
N SER A 11 -14.53 -23.84 16.10
CA SER A 11 -13.43 -24.81 16.22
C SER A 11 -12.35 -24.37 17.21
N GLN A 12 -11.77 -25.35 17.94
CA GLN A 12 -10.71 -25.12 18.95
C GLN A 12 -9.47 -24.38 18.43
N PHE A 13 -9.27 -24.32 17.11
CA PHE A 13 -8.14 -23.65 16.46
C PHE A 13 -8.41 -22.17 16.14
N GLY A 14 -9.63 -21.65 16.36
CA GLY A 14 -9.98 -20.24 16.15
C GLY A 14 -9.96 -19.74 14.69
N GLN A 15 -9.59 -20.61 13.73
CA GLN A 15 -9.47 -20.27 12.32
C GLN A 15 -10.11 -21.37 11.44
N PRO A 16 -11.16 -21.05 10.65
CA PRO A 16 -11.98 -22.05 9.96
C PRO A 16 -11.20 -22.85 8.91
N VAL A 17 -10.17 -22.25 8.30
CA VAL A 17 -9.29 -22.93 7.32
C VAL A 17 -8.53 -24.09 7.97
N GLY A 18 -8.10 -23.94 9.23
CA GLY A 18 -7.36 -24.99 9.92
C GLY A 18 -8.20 -26.20 10.25
N GLN A 19 -9.45 -25.97 10.67
CA GLN A 19 -10.39 -27.05 10.90
C GLN A 19 -10.75 -27.78 9.60
N MET A 20 -10.89 -27.07 8.48
CA MET A 20 -11.14 -27.68 7.16
C MET A 20 -9.98 -28.58 6.71
N LEU A 21 -8.74 -28.12 6.86
CA LEU A 21 -7.55 -28.90 6.52
C LEU A 21 -7.39 -30.12 7.44
N TYR A 22 -7.64 -29.96 8.73
CA TYR A 22 -7.60 -31.04 9.70
C TYR A 22 -8.65 -32.12 9.39
N ASN A 23 -9.88 -31.71 9.08
CA ASN A 23 -10.98 -32.62 8.76
C ASN A 23 -10.77 -33.35 7.42
N SER A 24 -9.97 -32.79 6.50
CA SER A 24 -9.77 -33.36 5.16
C SER A 24 -8.52 -34.25 5.06
N LEU A 25 -7.42 -33.89 5.72
CA LEU A 25 -6.11 -34.54 5.56
C LEU A 25 -5.57 -35.18 6.86
N GLY A 26 -6.29 -35.03 7.98
CA GLY A 26 -5.81 -35.45 9.30
C GLY A 26 -4.69 -34.54 9.86
N ARG A 27 -4.22 -34.85 11.07
CA ARG A 27 -3.27 -34.02 11.84
C ARG A 27 -1.96 -33.75 11.11
N ASN A 28 -1.35 -34.78 10.53
CA ASN A 28 -0.02 -34.70 9.91
C ASN A 28 -0.08 -33.94 8.58
N GLY A 29 -1.09 -34.20 7.74
CA GLY A 29 -1.27 -33.50 6.47
C GLY A 29 -1.63 -32.03 6.65
N ALA A 30 -2.48 -31.71 7.62
CA ALA A 30 -2.81 -30.32 7.94
C ALA A 30 -1.58 -29.53 8.42
N THR A 31 -0.77 -30.11 9.33
CA THR A 31 0.42 -29.44 9.87
C THR A 31 1.46 -29.14 8.78
N THR A 32 1.69 -30.07 7.86
CA THR A 32 2.60 -29.87 6.72
C THR A 32 2.13 -28.76 5.79
N LEU A 33 0.82 -28.69 5.48
CA LEU A 33 0.27 -27.60 4.66
C LEU A 33 0.36 -26.25 5.36
N PHE A 34 0.15 -26.20 6.68
CA PHE A 34 0.34 -24.99 7.47
C PHE A 34 1.79 -24.50 7.44
N PHE A 35 2.76 -25.40 7.46
CA PHE A 35 4.16 -25.05 7.30
C PHE A 35 4.45 -24.42 5.93
N PHE A 36 3.93 -24.99 4.84
CA PHE A 36 4.07 -24.40 3.51
C PHE A 36 3.35 -23.06 3.37
N LEU A 37 2.16 -22.92 3.97
CA LEU A 37 1.41 -21.67 3.99
C LEU A 37 2.20 -20.58 4.73
N PHE A 38 2.76 -20.91 5.90
CA PHE A 38 3.60 -20.01 6.68
C PHE A 38 4.83 -19.56 5.87
N LEU A 39 5.51 -20.51 5.21
CA LEU A 39 6.65 -20.20 4.36
C LEU A 39 6.27 -19.26 3.20
N GLY A 40 5.11 -19.51 2.56
CA GLY A 40 4.55 -18.63 1.54
C GLY A 40 4.29 -17.20 2.03
N PHE A 41 3.77 -17.05 3.25
CA PHE A 41 3.58 -15.73 3.88
C PHE A 41 4.91 -15.00 4.12
N VAL A 42 5.96 -15.69 4.58
CA VAL A 42 7.29 -15.10 4.77
C VAL A 42 7.84 -14.56 3.45
N PHE A 43 7.74 -15.32 2.36
CA PHE A 43 8.16 -14.87 1.02
C PHE A 43 7.31 -13.71 0.49
N ASN A 44 6.01 -13.69 0.80
CA ASN A 44 5.13 -12.59 0.42
C ASN A 44 5.51 -11.29 1.14
N CYS A 45 5.76 -11.35 2.45
CA CYS A 45 6.22 -10.20 3.24
C CYS A 45 7.55 -9.65 2.72
N ALA A 46 8.50 -10.53 2.37
CA ALA A 46 9.78 -10.11 1.79
C ALA A 46 9.58 -9.38 0.44
N ASN A 47 8.75 -9.93 -0.46
CA ASN A 47 8.43 -9.27 -1.73
C ASN A 47 7.79 -7.90 -1.54
N LEU A 48 6.83 -7.79 -0.61
CA LEU A 48 6.14 -6.52 -0.34
C LEU A 48 7.12 -5.46 0.19
N ALA A 49 8.05 -5.82 1.08
CA ALA A 49 9.07 -4.92 1.59
C ALA A 49 9.99 -4.38 0.49
N PHE A 50 10.40 -5.24 -0.45
CA PHE A 50 11.19 -4.81 -1.62
C PHE A 50 10.40 -3.88 -2.54
N ALA A 51 9.13 -4.18 -2.80
CA ALA A 51 8.26 -3.34 -3.62
C ALA A 51 8.03 -1.96 -2.99
N ALA A 52 7.72 -1.91 -1.69
CA ALA A 52 7.50 -0.68 -0.94
C ALA A 52 8.74 0.22 -0.96
N THR A 53 9.93 -0.37 -0.75
CA THR A 53 11.20 0.36 -0.80
C THR A 53 11.43 1.01 -2.18
N ARG A 54 11.13 0.29 -3.27
CA ARG A 54 11.30 0.81 -4.64
C ARG A 54 10.35 1.97 -4.93
N ASN A 55 9.09 1.87 -4.49
CA ASN A 55 8.13 2.97 -4.60
C ASN A 55 8.60 4.19 -3.81
N MET A 56 9.03 3.98 -2.56
CA MET A 56 9.55 5.03 -1.70
C MET A 56 10.79 5.71 -2.30
N PHE A 57 11.71 4.92 -2.88
CA PHE A 57 12.87 5.45 -3.57
C PHE A 57 12.49 6.31 -4.79
N ALA A 58 11.58 5.84 -5.64
CA ALA A 58 11.10 6.60 -6.80
C ALA A 58 10.48 7.94 -6.37
N PHE A 59 9.62 7.93 -5.35
CA PHE A 59 9.06 9.17 -4.79
C PHE A 59 10.12 10.09 -4.17
N SER A 60 11.12 9.54 -3.48
CA SER A 60 12.21 10.34 -2.91
C SER A 60 13.11 10.97 -3.98
N ARG A 61 13.30 10.30 -5.13
CA ARG A 61 14.02 10.84 -6.28
C ARG A 61 13.33 12.07 -6.84
N ASP A 62 12.00 12.04 -6.86
CA ASP A 62 11.15 13.13 -7.36
C ASP A 62 10.85 14.18 -6.28
N GLY A 63 11.54 14.14 -5.13
CA GLY A 63 11.43 15.13 -4.05
C GLY A 63 10.19 14.99 -3.17
N GLY A 64 9.46 13.88 -3.27
CA GLY A 64 8.14 13.70 -2.65
C GLY A 64 8.12 13.49 -1.13
N PHE A 65 9.25 13.26 -0.46
CA PHE A 65 9.32 13.04 1.00
C PHE A 65 10.01 14.19 1.75
N PRO A 66 9.58 14.51 2.99
CA PRO A 66 10.41 15.29 3.90
C PRO A 66 11.73 14.54 4.09
N PHE A 67 12.86 15.22 3.93
CA PHE A 67 14.20 14.62 3.90
C PHE A 67 14.51 13.72 2.69
N SER A 68 13.89 13.99 1.54
CA SER A 68 14.15 13.30 0.26
C SER A 68 15.63 13.17 -0.10
N THR A 69 16.46 14.19 0.19
CA THR A 69 17.91 14.18 -0.03
C THR A 69 18.64 13.07 0.72
N LEU A 70 18.19 12.73 1.93
CA LEU A 70 18.79 11.66 2.75
C LEU A 70 18.36 10.28 2.26
N LEU A 71 17.13 10.15 1.76
CA LEU A 71 16.52 8.89 1.31
C LEU A 71 16.93 8.49 -0.12
N ARG A 72 17.24 9.47 -0.99
CA ARG A 72 17.65 9.25 -2.38
C ARG A 72 19.05 8.62 -2.52
N VAL A 73 19.82 8.51 -1.44
CA VAL A 73 21.20 8.00 -1.50
C VAL A 73 21.21 6.49 -1.79
N LEU A 74 21.86 6.12 -2.90
CA LEU A 74 22.08 4.73 -3.31
C LEU A 74 23.48 4.28 -2.91
N ASN A 75 23.62 3.02 -2.47
CA ASN A 75 24.93 2.39 -2.28
C ASN A 75 25.52 1.93 -3.64
N VAL A 76 26.79 1.52 -3.65
CA VAL A 76 27.52 0.98 -4.82
C VAL A 76 26.74 -0.15 -5.53
N GLN A 77 25.99 -0.93 -4.78
CA GLN A 77 25.13 -2.02 -5.28
C GLN A 77 23.73 -1.56 -5.75
N LYS A 78 23.53 -0.26 -5.96
CA LYS A 78 22.25 0.37 -6.38
C LYS A 78 21.05 0.02 -5.49
N THR A 79 21.30 -0.30 -4.22
CA THR A 79 20.26 -0.65 -3.25
C THR A 79 20.03 0.53 -2.29
N PRO A 80 18.79 1.05 -2.16
CA PRO A 80 18.48 2.18 -1.29
C PRO A 80 18.31 1.72 0.18
N ILE A 81 19.42 1.49 0.88
CA ILE A 81 19.44 0.94 2.24
C ILE A 81 18.67 1.83 3.24
N ARG A 82 18.77 3.16 3.11
CA ARG A 82 18.09 4.11 4.00
C ARG A 82 16.56 4.05 3.87
N CYS A 83 16.04 3.83 2.66
CA CYS A 83 14.61 3.61 2.45
C CYS A 83 14.13 2.30 3.09
N ILE A 84 14.93 1.23 3.01
CA ILE A 84 14.60 -0.05 3.64
C ILE A 84 14.44 0.12 5.15
N TRP A 85 15.42 0.73 5.81
CA TRP A 85 15.36 0.96 7.27
C TRP A 85 14.19 1.83 7.68
N THR A 86 13.90 2.88 6.91
CA THR A 86 12.74 3.74 7.18
C THR A 86 11.43 2.97 7.05
N CYS A 87 11.29 2.14 6.01
CA CYS A 87 10.11 1.30 5.81
C CYS A 87 9.97 0.28 6.95
N CYS A 88 11.06 -0.38 7.35
CA CYS A 88 11.06 -1.32 8.48
C CYS A 88 10.68 -0.62 9.79
N PHE A 89 11.23 0.57 10.05
CA PHE A 89 10.95 1.34 11.26
C PHE A 89 9.47 1.74 11.35
N ILE A 90 8.88 2.24 10.26
CA ILE A 90 7.46 2.57 10.20
C ILE A 90 6.60 1.32 10.40
N SER A 91 6.94 0.20 9.75
CA SER A 91 6.23 -1.07 9.93
C SER A 91 6.28 -1.58 11.36
N ILE A 92 7.42 -1.43 12.06
CA ILE A 92 7.56 -1.80 13.48
C ILE A 92 6.66 -0.93 14.34
N ILE A 93 6.63 0.39 14.12
CA ILE A 93 5.76 1.31 14.88
C ILE A 93 4.29 0.93 14.71
N ILE A 94 3.86 0.64 13.48
CA ILE A 94 2.48 0.22 13.21
C ILE A 94 2.21 -1.17 13.81
N GLY A 95 3.18 -2.08 13.78
CA GLY A 95 3.07 -3.41 14.38
C GLY A 95 2.96 -3.38 15.91
N LEU A 96 3.63 -2.44 16.57
CA LEU A 96 3.55 -2.24 18.02
C LEU A 96 2.13 -1.84 18.48
N LEU A 97 1.30 -1.29 17.58
CA LEU A 97 -0.10 -0.96 17.87
C LEU A 97 -0.92 -2.20 18.28
N MET A 98 -0.50 -3.40 17.86
CA MET A 98 -1.13 -4.66 18.25
C MET A 98 -1.03 -4.93 19.76
N LEU A 99 0.02 -4.42 20.43
CA LEU A 99 0.18 -4.55 21.89
C LEU A 99 -0.81 -3.66 22.67
N ALA A 100 -1.32 -2.60 22.04
CA ALA A 100 -2.25 -1.68 22.68
C ALA A 100 -3.69 -2.19 22.64
N ASN A 101 -4.22 -2.48 21.44
CA ASN A 101 -5.61 -2.94 21.29
C ASN A 101 -5.83 -3.67 19.94
N ILE A 102 -6.56 -4.78 19.99
CA ILE A 102 -6.96 -5.57 18.80
C ILE A 102 -7.89 -4.75 17.88
N THR A 103 -8.75 -3.89 18.42
CA THR A 103 -9.60 -2.99 17.63
C THR A 103 -8.78 -1.93 16.87
N ALA A 104 -7.66 -1.49 17.45
CA ALA A 104 -6.81 -0.48 16.82
C ALA A 104 -6.13 -1.07 15.57
N ILE A 105 -5.61 -2.29 15.65
CA ILE A 105 -4.95 -2.92 14.49
C ILE A 105 -5.94 -3.29 13.39
N THR A 106 -7.16 -3.74 13.73
CA THR A 106 -8.20 -4.01 12.71
C THR A 106 -8.63 -2.74 11.98
N SER A 107 -8.68 -1.61 12.68
CA SER A 107 -8.94 -0.29 12.06
C SER A 107 -7.82 0.14 11.10
N VAL A 108 -6.56 -0.15 11.44
CA VAL A 108 -5.41 0.12 10.55
C VAL A 108 -5.45 -0.75 9.29
N PHE A 109 -5.83 -2.03 9.41
CA PHE A 109 -6.00 -2.90 8.24
C PHE A 109 -7.11 -2.40 7.30
N ASN A 110 -8.27 -2.01 7.86
CA ASN A 110 -9.35 -1.39 7.08
C ASN A 110 -8.89 -0.11 6.37
N THR A 111 -8.13 0.72 7.08
CA THR A 111 -7.55 1.95 6.52
C THR A 111 -6.59 1.66 5.36
N SER A 112 -5.79 0.60 5.48
CA SER A 112 -4.83 0.20 4.44
C SER A 112 -5.54 -0.22 3.14
N ILE A 113 -6.67 -0.90 3.25
CA ILE A 113 -7.51 -1.28 2.11
C ILE A 113 -8.11 -0.02 1.44
N ILE A 114 -8.62 0.91 2.25
CA ILE A 114 -9.15 2.19 1.75
C ILE A 114 -8.07 2.98 1.01
N ALA A 115 -6.87 3.08 1.59
CA ALA A 115 -5.72 3.74 0.97
C ALA A 115 -5.33 3.09 -0.37
N MET A 116 -5.37 1.76 -0.45
CA MET A 116 -5.14 1.02 -1.70
C MET A 116 -6.19 1.36 -2.77
N TYR A 117 -7.47 1.44 -2.40
CA TYR A 117 -8.52 1.86 -3.34
C TYR A 117 -8.30 3.28 -3.85
N PHE A 118 -7.92 4.23 -2.99
CA PHE A 118 -7.55 5.58 -3.43
C PHE A 118 -6.35 5.57 -4.39
N ALA A 119 -5.33 4.76 -4.11
CA ALA A 119 -4.15 4.62 -4.97
C ALA A 119 -4.51 4.08 -6.36
N TYR A 120 -5.45 3.13 -6.48
CA TYR A 120 -5.93 2.61 -7.76
C TYR A 120 -6.91 3.55 -8.46
N MET A 121 -7.72 4.29 -7.70
CA MET A 121 -8.65 5.27 -8.26
C MET A 121 -7.93 6.46 -8.90
N THR A 122 -6.80 6.89 -8.32
CA THR A 122 -6.02 8.05 -8.79
C THR A 122 -5.63 7.99 -10.28
N PRO A 123 -4.97 6.94 -10.80
CA PRO A 123 -4.64 6.85 -12.22
C PRO A 123 -5.88 6.69 -13.12
N ILE A 124 -6.97 6.08 -12.63
CA ILE A 124 -8.21 5.91 -13.40
C ILE A 124 -8.91 7.26 -13.58
N ILE A 125 -9.01 8.06 -12.52
CA ILE A 125 -9.55 9.42 -12.57
C ILE A 125 -8.66 10.30 -13.46
N SER A 126 -7.34 10.22 -13.28
CA SER A 126 -6.37 10.93 -14.11
C SER A 126 -6.60 10.67 -15.60
N ARG A 127 -6.86 9.42 -15.97
CA ARG A 127 -7.17 9.01 -17.34
C ARG A 127 -8.52 9.52 -17.86
N ILE A 128 -9.50 9.73 -16.98
CA ILE A 128 -10.81 10.28 -17.35
C ILE A 128 -10.70 11.80 -17.59
N ILE A 129 -9.90 12.49 -16.78
CA ILE A 129 -9.70 13.95 -16.83
C ILE A 129 -8.81 14.31 -18.02
N TRP A 130 -7.66 13.64 -18.16
CA TRP A 130 -6.71 13.90 -19.24
C TRP A 130 -6.95 12.94 -20.40
N LYS A 131 -7.64 13.46 -21.43
CA LYS A 131 -8.00 12.71 -22.64
C LYS A 131 -6.89 12.67 -23.69
N ASP A 132 -5.82 13.44 -23.51
CA ASP A 132 -4.69 13.56 -24.44
C ASP A 132 -3.64 12.45 -24.26
N ILE A 133 -4.09 11.23 -23.98
CA ILE A 133 -3.19 10.08 -23.83
C ILE A 133 -3.06 9.40 -25.19
N THR A 134 -1.84 9.35 -25.71
CA THR A 134 -1.52 8.57 -26.91
C THR A 134 -1.92 7.11 -26.69
N PRO A 135 -2.83 6.54 -27.50
CA PRO A 135 -3.30 5.17 -27.30
C PRO A 135 -2.14 4.18 -27.45
N GLY A 136 -1.98 3.31 -26.45
CA GLY A 136 -1.00 2.22 -26.50
C GLY A 136 -1.44 1.08 -27.42
N VAL A 137 -0.58 0.06 -27.55
CA VAL A 137 -0.81 -1.14 -28.39
C VAL A 137 -2.14 -1.86 -28.10
N PHE A 138 -2.70 -1.67 -26.91
CA PHE A 138 -4.01 -2.16 -26.52
C PHE A 138 -4.94 -1.00 -26.17
N TYR A 139 -5.98 -0.80 -26.98
CA TYR A 139 -6.96 0.27 -26.80
C TYR A 139 -8.38 -0.27 -26.91
N LEU A 140 -9.13 -0.20 -25.80
CA LEU A 140 -10.51 -0.67 -25.70
C LEU A 140 -11.55 0.31 -26.28
N GLY A 141 -11.11 1.42 -26.88
CA GLY A 141 -12.02 2.42 -27.43
C GLY A 141 -12.98 2.99 -26.39
N ARG A 142 -14.24 3.12 -26.79
CA ARG A 142 -15.32 3.73 -26.01
C ARG A 142 -15.71 2.90 -24.77
N PHE A 143 -15.51 1.58 -24.82
CA PHE A 143 -15.71 0.70 -23.66
C PHE A 143 -14.72 0.96 -22.54
N SER A 144 -13.54 1.50 -22.87
CA SER A 144 -12.54 1.84 -21.88
C SER A 144 -13.00 2.95 -20.92
N PHE A 145 -13.76 3.92 -21.43
CA PHE A 145 -14.30 5.02 -20.64
C PHE A 145 -15.42 4.54 -19.71
N ILE A 146 -16.37 3.76 -20.24
CA ILE A 146 -17.48 3.18 -19.46
C ILE A 146 -16.93 2.30 -18.33
N ASN A 147 -15.97 1.44 -18.64
CA ASN A 147 -15.33 0.58 -17.65
C ASN A 147 -14.58 1.39 -16.58
N SER A 148 -13.93 2.49 -16.96
CA SER A 148 -13.23 3.37 -16.01
C SER A 148 -14.21 4.02 -15.03
N ILE A 149 -15.37 4.50 -15.52
CA ILE A 149 -16.42 5.06 -14.65
C ILE A 149 -17.01 3.99 -13.73
N ALA A 150 -17.35 2.81 -14.28
CA ALA A 150 -17.89 1.70 -13.49
C ALA A 150 -16.92 1.26 -12.39
N ALA A 151 -15.63 1.19 -12.69
CA ALA A 151 -14.58 0.86 -11.72
C ALA A 151 -14.48 1.91 -10.60
N VAL A 152 -14.49 3.21 -10.95
CA VAL A 152 -14.44 4.29 -9.94
C VAL A 152 -15.67 4.27 -9.05
N LEU A 153 -16.87 4.13 -9.62
CA LEU A 153 -18.13 4.04 -8.86
C LEU A 153 -18.12 2.83 -7.91
N TRP A 154 -17.64 1.68 -8.39
CA TRP A 154 -17.51 0.48 -7.56
C TRP A 154 -16.52 0.68 -6.41
N MET A 155 -15.35 1.27 -6.69
CA MET A 155 -14.36 1.56 -5.64
C MET A 155 -14.89 2.54 -4.60
N VAL A 156 -15.61 3.59 -5.02
CA VAL A 156 -16.27 4.54 -4.11
C VAL A 156 -17.31 3.85 -3.25
N PHE A 157 -18.13 2.98 -3.84
CA PHE A 157 -19.11 2.19 -3.10
C PHE A 157 -18.45 1.31 -2.01
N ILE A 158 -17.36 0.60 -2.35
CA ILE A 158 -16.62 -0.21 -1.37
C ILE A 158 -15.98 0.65 -0.28
N VAL A 159 -15.39 1.80 -0.62
CA VAL A 159 -14.81 2.72 0.37
C VAL A 159 -15.86 3.20 1.37
N ILE A 160 -17.07 3.54 0.91
CA ILE A 160 -18.18 3.92 1.78
C ILE A 160 -18.56 2.76 2.71
N LEU A 161 -18.68 1.53 2.18
CA LEU A 161 -18.98 0.36 2.99
C LEU A 161 -17.90 0.05 4.04
N LEU A 162 -16.63 0.25 3.72
CA LEU A 162 -15.52 0.02 4.65
C LEU A 162 -15.44 1.04 5.78
N PHE A 163 -16.05 2.23 5.60
CA PHE A 163 -16.21 3.19 6.70
C PHE A 163 -17.30 2.77 7.68
N PHE A 164 -18.27 1.95 7.26
CA PHE A 164 -19.25 1.41 8.18
C PHE A 164 -18.64 0.30 9.04
N PRO A 165 -18.81 0.36 10.38
CA PRO A 165 -18.35 -0.71 11.25
C PRO A 165 -19.17 -1.99 11.00
N SER A 166 -18.50 -3.14 11.09
CA SER A 166 -19.16 -4.46 10.95
C SER A 166 -19.99 -4.85 12.19
N TYR A 167 -19.96 -4.04 13.25
CA TYR A 167 -20.63 -4.27 14.53
C TYR A 167 -21.61 -3.14 14.84
N GLN A 168 -22.76 -3.49 15.43
CA GLN A 168 -23.86 -2.56 15.72
C GLN A 168 -23.74 -1.85 17.08
N THR A 169 -22.71 -2.12 17.89
CA THR A 169 -22.61 -1.62 19.27
C THR A 169 -21.99 -0.22 19.32
N LEU A 170 -22.75 0.73 19.88
CA LEU A 170 -22.41 2.16 20.04
C LEU A 170 -21.39 2.39 21.17
N ASN A 171 -20.20 1.80 21.08
CA ASN A 171 -19.09 2.09 21.98
C ASN A 171 -17.97 2.81 21.24
N ALA A 172 -17.56 3.99 21.75
CA ALA A 172 -16.50 4.79 21.16
C ALA A 172 -15.19 3.99 21.02
N GLU A 173 -14.87 3.15 22.01
CA GLU A 173 -13.66 2.30 22.00
C GLU A 173 -13.64 1.22 20.92
N GLN A 174 -14.80 0.86 20.36
CA GLN A 174 -14.93 -0.17 19.31
C GLN A 174 -15.20 0.42 17.92
N MET A 175 -15.24 1.74 17.81
CA MET A 175 -15.57 2.41 16.55
C MET A 175 -14.44 2.24 15.53
N ASN A 176 -14.81 2.06 14.26
CA ASN A 176 -13.83 2.04 13.18
C ASN A 176 -13.28 3.45 12.95
N TYR A 177 -12.07 3.72 13.46
CA TYR A 177 -11.40 5.01 13.33
C TYR A 177 -10.77 5.25 11.95
N ALA A 178 -11.04 4.40 10.95
CA ALA A 178 -10.44 4.53 9.62
C ALA A 178 -10.66 5.90 8.99
N ILE A 179 -11.84 6.52 9.15
CA ILE A 179 -12.11 7.86 8.59
C ILE A 179 -11.20 8.93 9.18
N VAL A 180 -10.89 8.84 10.48
CA VAL A 180 -10.01 9.80 11.17
C VAL A 180 -8.57 9.63 10.69
N VAL A 181 -8.10 8.38 10.58
CA VAL A 181 -6.74 8.08 10.09
C VAL A 181 -6.59 8.53 8.64
N VAL A 182 -7.55 8.20 7.77
CA VAL A 182 -7.56 8.64 6.37
C VAL A 182 -7.59 10.16 6.26
N GLY A 183 -8.48 10.83 7.01
CA GLY A 183 -8.58 12.29 7.03
C GLY A 183 -7.27 12.95 7.48
N PHE A 184 -6.65 12.44 8.54
CA PHE A 184 -5.34 12.91 9.01
C PHE A 184 -4.26 12.77 7.93
N VAL A 185 -4.19 11.63 7.24
CA VAL A 185 -3.22 11.39 6.16
C VAL A 185 -3.43 12.36 4.98
N PHE A 186 -4.68 12.59 4.58
CA PHE A 186 -4.99 13.56 3.51
C PHE A 186 -4.62 14.98 3.91
N ILE A 187 -4.95 15.40 5.13
CA ILE A 187 -4.58 16.72 5.66
C ILE A 187 -3.05 16.86 5.70
N PHE A 188 -2.34 15.86 6.22
CA PHE A 188 -0.88 15.86 6.25
C PHE A 188 -0.27 15.97 4.85
N CYS A 189 -0.81 15.21 3.88
CA CYS A 189 -0.38 15.27 2.48
C CYS A 189 -0.63 16.65 1.85
N LEU A 190 -1.81 17.24 2.07
CA LEU A 190 -2.15 18.57 1.58
C LEU A 190 -1.27 19.65 2.21
N LEU A 191 -1.10 19.61 3.54
CA LEU A 191 -0.20 20.53 4.25
C LEU A 191 1.22 20.41 3.73
N TYR A 192 1.73 19.19 3.56
CA TYR A 192 3.06 18.97 2.97
C TYR A 192 3.16 19.52 1.54
N TYR A 193 2.14 19.33 0.70
CA TYR A 193 2.12 19.86 -0.66
C TYR A 193 2.13 21.40 -0.71
N TYR A 194 1.37 22.05 0.18
CA TYR A 194 1.22 23.51 0.22
C TYR A 194 2.28 24.24 1.06
N LEU A 195 3.13 23.54 1.83
CA LEU A 195 4.19 24.16 2.60
C LEU A 195 5.25 24.80 1.69
N PRO A 196 5.41 26.14 1.67
CA PRO A 196 6.14 26.86 0.63
C PRO A 196 7.68 26.72 0.65
N LYS A 197 8.26 26.05 1.67
CA LYS A 197 9.71 25.90 1.83
C LYS A 197 10.22 24.46 1.58
N TYR A 198 9.34 23.47 1.75
CA TYR A 198 9.64 22.02 1.62
C TYR A 198 8.60 21.28 0.77
N GLY A 199 7.61 21.98 0.22
CA GLY A 199 6.43 21.38 -0.39
C GLY A 199 6.57 21.11 -1.88
N GLY A 200 5.82 20.10 -2.33
CA GLY A 200 5.85 19.59 -3.70
C GLY A 200 5.56 20.65 -4.77
N LYS A 201 4.80 21.71 -4.46
CA LYS A 201 4.50 22.79 -5.41
C LYS A 201 5.75 23.53 -5.92
N THR A 202 6.83 23.56 -5.14
CA THR A 202 8.10 24.24 -5.49
C THR A 202 9.13 23.32 -6.16
N PHE A 203 9.07 22.01 -5.94
CA PHE A 203 10.11 21.06 -6.38
C PHE A 203 9.64 20.01 -7.40
N PHE A 204 8.34 19.75 -7.51
CA PHE A 204 7.79 18.70 -8.37
C PHE A 204 7.65 19.17 -9.83
N HIS A 205 8.71 18.98 -10.61
CA HIS A 205 8.73 19.24 -12.06
C HIS A 205 8.50 17.94 -12.85
N GLY A 206 7.34 17.31 -12.68
CA GLY A 206 6.97 16.07 -13.39
C GLY A 206 7.98 14.91 -13.22
N PRO A 207 7.74 13.76 -13.86
CA PRO A 207 8.70 12.66 -13.85
C PRO A 207 9.94 13.04 -14.67
N VAL A 208 11.11 13.09 -14.03
CA VAL A 208 12.39 13.34 -14.71
C VAL A 208 12.65 12.21 -15.71
N ARG A 209 12.50 12.50 -17.01
CA ARG A 209 12.84 11.56 -18.09
C ARG A 209 14.35 11.31 -18.07
N THR A 210 14.76 10.09 -17.76
CA THR A 210 16.19 9.67 -17.75
C THR A 210 16.74 9.37 -19.15
N ILE A 211 15.92 9.55 -20.20
CA ILE A 211 16.21 9.06 -21.55
C ILE A 211 16.92 10.13 -22.39
N ASP A 212 16.68 11.42 -22.10
CA ASP A 212 17.28 12.53 -22.85
C ASP A 212 18.63 12.99 -22.28
N SER A 213 19.06 12.45 -21.12
CA SER A 213 20.34 12.81 -20.50
C SER A 213 21.55 12.06 -21.07
N ASN A 214 21.40 11.37 -22.19
CA ASN A 214 22.50 10.65 -22.84
C ASN A 214 23.17 11.47 -23.96
N GLU A 215 22.78 12.72 -24.15
CA GLU A 215 23.56 13.70 -24.91
C GLU A 215 24.19 14.72 -23.95
N THR A 216 25.50 14.56 -23.72
CA THR A 216 26.45 15.60 -23.25
C THR A 216 26.49 15.99 -21.76
N VAL A 217 26.87 15.06 -20.86
CA VAL A 217 27.58 15.46 -19.63
C VAL A 217 28.83 14.59 -19.45
N PRO A 218 30.05 15.16 -19.55
CA PRO A 218 31.29 14.43 -19.28
C PRO A 218 31.31 13.88 -17.86
N MET A 219 31.69 12.61 -17.73
CA MET A 219 31.67 11.80 -16.52
C MET A 219 32.77 12.17 -15.51
N GLU A 220 32.98 13.46 -15.22
CA GLU A 220 34.11 13.90 -14.38
C GLU A 220 33.69 14.67 -13.11
N THR A 221 32.44 15.12 -12.98
CA THR A 221 32.06 16.05 -11.89
C THR A 221 31.33 15.44 -10.69
N ILE A 222 31.04 14.13 -10.66
CA ILE A 222 30.20 13.53 -9.60
C ILE A 222 31.02 13.02 -8.39
N ILE A 223 32.36 13.00 -8.45
CA ILE A 223 33.21 12.41 -7.38
C ILE A 223 33.71 13.45 -6.34
N THR A 224 33.55 14.75 -6.55
CA THR A 224 34.20 15.76 -5.68
C THR A 224 33.25 16.80 -5.11
N ARG A 225 32.34 16.40 -4.20
CA ARG A 225 31.95 17.27 -3.08
C ARG A 225 31.76 16.43 -1.81
N HIS A 226 32.80 16.47 -0.98
CA HIS A 226 32.78 16.12 0.44
C HIS A 226 31.75 16.97 1.20
#